data_AF-A0ABC9QYY9-F1
#
_entry.id   AF-A0ABC9QYY9-F1
#
_cell.length_a   1.000
_cell.length_b   1.000
_cell.length_c   1.000
_cell.angle_alpha   90.00
_cell.angle_beta   90.00
_cell.angle_gamma   90.00
#
_symmetry.space_group_name_H-M   'P 1'
#
loop_
_entity.id
_entity.type
_entity.pdbx_description
1 polymer ?
#
loop_
_entity_poly.entity_id
_entity_poly.type
_entity_poly.pdbx_seq_one_letter_code
_entity_poly.pdbx_strand_id
1 'polypeptide(L)' 'MSFAIEIVIPAPIDVVFDYVHNDEKILEWSTFMVENRYPSNIDVENPREGDKYIYLCKRWGRKYMNLRRKF' A
#
# COMPACT_ATOMS: atom_id res chain seq x y z
N MET A 1 9.52 -1.93 -20.54
CA MET A 1 8.69 -3.14 -20.56
C MET A 1 7.64 -2.97 -19.46
N SER A 2 6.35 -2.91 -19.81
CA SER A 2 5.24 -2.76 -18.86
C SER A 2 4.43 -4.06 -18.83
N PHE A 3 4.00 -4.47 -17.65
CA PHE A 3 3.09 -5.60 -17.47
C PHE A 3 1.85 -5.12 -16.72
N ALA A 4 0.70 -5.69 -17.02
CA ALA A 4 -0.56 -5.46 -16.33
C ALA A 4 -1.08 -6.80 -15.81
N ILE A 5 -1.65 -6.80 -14.61
CA ILE A 5 -2.29 -7.96 -13.99
C ILE A 5 -3.68 -7.50 -13.58
N GLU A 6 -4.69 -8.25 -13.99
CA GLU A 6 -6.10 -7.95 -13.74
C GLU A 6 -6.73 -9.13 -12.97
N ILE A 7 -7.52 -8.82 -11.95
CA ILE A 7 -8.22 -9.80 -11.12
C ILE A 7 -9.63 -9.27 -10.86
N VAL A 8 -10.64 -10.11 -11.03
CA VAL A 8 -12.03 -9.77 -10.73
C VAL A 8 -12.34 -10.13 -9.29
N ILE A 9 -12.73 -9.14 -8.48
CA ILE A 9 -13.18 -9.33 -7.10
C ILE A 9 -14.69 -9.10 -7.07
N PRO A 10 -15.52 -10.10 -6.68
CA PRO A 10 -16.97 -9.97 -6.66
C PRO A 10 -17.44 -9.19 -5.41
N ALA A 11 -17.06 -7.92 -5.32
CA ALA A 11 -17.43 -7.01 -4.23
C ALA A 11 -17.60 -5.58 -4.75
N PRO A 12 -18.36 -4.71 -4.04
CA PRO A 12 -18.46 -3.29 -4.38
C PRO A 12 -17.10 -2.59 -4.37
N ILE A 13 -16.91 -1.60 -5.24
CA ILE A 13 -15.62 -0.90 -5.38
C ILE A 13 -15.18 -0.22 -4.09
N ASP A 14 -16.12 0.32 -3.31
CA ASP A 14 -15.81 0.99 -2.04
C ASP A 14 -15.18 0.03 -1.03
N VAL A 15 -15.68 -1.22 -0.99
CA VAL A 15 -15.14 -2.27 -0.13
C VAL A 15 -13.76 -2.70 -0.62
N VAL A 16 -13.60 -2.91 -1.92
CA VAL A 16 -12.30 -3.29 -2.50
C VAL A 16 -11.26 -2.20 -2.24
N PHE A 17 -11.63 -0.94 -2.42
CA PHE A 17 -10.74 0.20 -2.22
C PHE A 17 -10.28 0.30 -0.76
N ASP A 18 -11.18 0.12 0.19
CA ASP A 18 -10.86 0.12 1.63
C ASP A 18 -9.82 -0.96 1.98
N TYR A 19 -9.93 -2.17 1.44
CA TYR A 19 -8.92 -3.23 1.64
C TYR A 19 -7.57 -2.97 0.97
N VAL A 20 -7.50 -2.08 -0.01
CA VAL A 20 -6.27 -1.72 -0.76
C VAL A 20 -5.63 -0.43 -0.24
N HIS A 21 -6.41 0.42 0.43
CA HIS A 21 -5.97 1.73 0.90
C HIS A 21 -5.69 1.75 2.42
N ASN A 22 -6.40 0.95 3.21
CA ASN A 22 -6.24 0.91 4.66
C ASN A 22 -5.08 -0.01 5.07
N ASP A 23 -4.07 0.54 5.73
CA ASP A 23 -2.87 -0.18 6.17
C ASP A 23 -3.17 -1.39 7.08
N GLU A 24 -4.16 -1.28 7.96
CA GLU A 24 -4.55 -2.36 8.87
C GLU A 24 -5.13 -3.54 8.09
N LYS A 25 -5.91 -3.26 7.05
CA LYS A 25 -6.51 -4.29 6.18
C LYS A 25 -5.51 -4.88 5.20
N ILE A 26 -4.57 -4.06 4.71
CA ILE A 26 -3.46 -4.53 3.88
C ILE A 26 -2.63 -5.58 4.62
N LEU A 27 -2.41 -5.40 5.94
CA LEU A 27 -1.71 -6.37 6.77
C LEU A 27 -2.41 -7.75 6.83
N GLU A 28 -3.74 -7.81 6.69
CA GLU A 28 -4.48 -9.07 6.75
C GLU A 28 -4.20 -9.98 5.54
N TRP A 29 -4.11 -9.41 4.34
CA TRP A 29 -3.95 -10.18 3.10
C TRP A 29 -2.52 -10.18 2.55
N SER A 30 -1.69 -9.23 2.96
CA SER A 30 -0.29 -9.17 2.51
C SER A 30 0.58 -10.18 3.26
N THR A 31 1.30 -11.02 2.51
CA THR A 31 2.24 -12.00 3.09
C THR A 31 3.53 -11.38 3.62
N PHE A 32 3.72 -10.07 3.44
CA PHE A 32 4.93 -9.34 3.82
C PHE A 32 4.57 -8.38 4.95
N MET A 33 5.38 -8.30 6.02
CA MET A 33 5.16 -7.32 7.08
C MET A 33 5.26 -5.92 6.47
N VAL A 34 4.15 -5.19 6.48
CA VAL A 34 4.02 -3.84 5.94
C VAL A 34 4.16 -2.85 7.09
N GLU A 35 5.17 -1.99 7.02
CA GLU A 35 5.26 -0.83 7.90
C GLU A 35 5.30 0.41 6.99
N ASN A 36 4.14 1.01 6.75
CA ASN A 36 4.06 2.25 6.00
C ASN A 36 4.48 3.40 6.90
N ARG A 37 5.50 4.14 6.48
CA ARG A 37 5.98 5.33 7.18
C ARG A 37 5.58 6.56 6.39
N TYR A 38 4.65 7.31 6.96
CA TYR A 38 4.21 8.60 6.46
C TYR A 38 5.04 9.71 7.11
N PRO A 39 5.58 10.65 6.32
CA PRO A 39 6.08 11.91 6.82
C PRO A 39 5.00 12.65 7.64
N SER A 40 5.41 13.35 8.70
CA SER A 40 4.49 14.02 9.65
C SER A 40 3.62 15.12 9.03
N ASN A 41 3.93 15.55 7.81
CA ASN A 41 3.24 16.60 7.08
C ASN A 41 2.24 16.09 6.04
N ILE A 42 2.03 14.77 5.95
CA ILE A 42 1.06 14.18 5.01
C ILE A 42 -0.25 13.89 5.75
N ASP A 43 -1.33 14.32 5.12
CA ASP A 43 -2.68 13.94 5.54
C ASP A 43 -3.01 12.57 4.94
N VAL A 44 -3.01 11.54 5.77
CA VAL A 44 -3.22 10.15 5.34
C VAL A 44 -4.66 9.92 4.91
N GLU A 45 -5.62 10.64 5.48
CA GLU A 45 -7.04 10.52 5.14
C GLU A 45 -7.39 11.30 3.86
N ASN A 46 -6.59 12.31 3.52
CA ASN A 46 -6.78 13.12 2.32
C ASN A 46 -5.45 13.32 1.55
N PRO A 47 -4.89 12.25 0.98
CA PRO A 47 -3.64 12.32 0.25
C PRO A 47 -3.79 13.19 -0.99
N ARG A 48 -2.79 14.04 -1.25
CA ARG A 48 -2.75 14.90 -2.43
C ARG A 48 -1.84 14.32 -3.49
N GLU A 49 -2.14 14.63 -4.75
CA GLU A 49 -1.28 14.24 -5.87
C GLU A 49 0.17 14.67 -5.60
N GLY A 50 1.09 13.72 -5.71
CA GLY A 50 2.51 13.96 -5.46
C GLY A 50 3.00 13.70 -4.04
N ASP A 51 2.11 13.43 -3.10
CA ASP A 51 2.46 12.91 -1.77
C ASP A 51 3.18 11.56 -1.90
N LYS A 52 4.13 11.33 -0.98
CA LYS A 52 5.00 10.16 -1.00
C LYS A 52 5.10 9.56 0.39
N TYR A 53 4.98 8.25 0.45
CA TYR A 53 5.26 7.49 1.65
C TYR A 53 6.32 6.43 1.39
N ILE A 54 6.94 5.94 2.47
CA ILE A 54 7.90 4.85 2.40
C ILE A 54 7.17 3.57 2.80
N TYR A 55 7.04 2.65 1.85
CA TYR A 55 6.54 1.30 2.11
C TYR A 55 7.71 0.42 2.50
N LEU A 56 7.74 -0.03 3.76
CA LEU A 56 8.71 -1.02 4.24
C LEU A 56 8.11 -2.41 4.13
N CYS A 57 8.63 -3.18 3.18
CA CYS A 57 8.30 -4.59 3.00
C CYS A 57 9.32 -5.45 3.76
N LYS A 58 8.93 -6.07 4.88
CA LYS A 58 9.75 -7.05 5.60
C LYS A 58 9.32 -8.46 5.18
N ARG A 59 10.19 -9.15 4.44
CA ARG A 59 10.10 -10.61 4.22
C ARG A 59 10.91 -11.30 5.31
N TRP A 60 10.37 -12.32 5.99
CA TRP A 60 11.13 -13.17 6.92
C TRP A 60 12.46 -13.58 6.26
N GLY A 61 13.58 -13.01 6.74
CA GLY A 61 14.95 -13.37 6.33
C GLY A 61 15.64 -12.60 5.20
N ARG A 62 15.08 -11.56 4.56
CA ARG A 62 15.82 -10.75 3.55
C ARG A 62 15.58 -9.24 3.63
N LYS A 63 16.63 -8.49 3.22
CA LYS A 63 16.83 -7.02 3.31
C LYS A 63 15.63 -6.15 2.91
N TYR A 64 15.53 -5.01 3.61
CA TYR A 64 14.64 -3.87 3.38
C TYR A 64 14.58 -3.46 1.90
N MET A 65 13.36 -3.29 1.38
CA MET A 65 13.12 -2.72 0.05
C MET A 65 12.30 -1.45 0.22
N ASN A 66 12.95 -0.30 0.01
CA ASN A 66 12.31 1.02 0.08
C ASN A 66 11.52 1.25 -1.20
N LEU A 67 10.20 1.09 -1.15
CA LEU A 67 9.33 1.43 -2.26
C LEU A 67 8.75 2.82 -2.02
N ARG A 68 8.98 3.74 -2.96
CA ARG A 68 8.36 5.06 -2.99
C ARG A 68 7.13 4.97 -3.89
N ARG A 69 5.94 5.05 -3.31
CA ARG A 69 4.70 5.17 -4.06
C ARG A 69 4.29 6.65 -4.09
N LYS A 70 3.79 7.10 -5.24
CA LYS A 70 3.30 8.46 -5.48
C LYS A 70 1.78 8.35 -5.60
N PHE A 71 1.05 9.16 -4.83
CA PHE A 71 -0.41 9.30 -4.99
C PHE A 71 -0.71 10.12 -6.25
#